data_AF-A0A967GM78-F1
#
_entry.id   AF-A0A967GM78-F1
#
_cell.length_a   1.000
_cell.length_b   1.000
_cell.length_c   1.000
_cell.angle_alpha   90.00
_cell.angle_beta   90.00
_cell.angle_gamma   90.00
#
_symmetry.space_group_name_H-M   'P 1'
#
loop_
_entity.id
_entity.type
_entity.pdbx_description
1 polymer ?
#
loop_
_entity_poly.entity_id
_entity_poly.type
_entity_poly.pdbx_seq_one_letter_code
_entity_poly.pdbx_strand_id
1 'polypeptide(L)' 'MDVNIKVSVGFRVSESSLEDALAEYDELTVEGLLREIIDKAIACDEISTKVEEGPNTLEELDALKSS' A
#
# COMPACT_ATOMS: atom_id res chain seq x y z
N MET A 1 3.46 26.26 12.48
CA MET A 1 4.85 26.34 11.96
C MET A 1 5.07 25.00 11.35
N ASP A 2 5.07 24.94 10.03
CA ASP A 2 4.82 23.69 9.34
C ASP A 2 6.16 23.08 8.93
N VAL A 3 6.39 21.85 9.40
CA VAL A 3 7.63 21.11 9.14
C VAL A 3 7.29 20.00 8.17
N ASN A 4 7.80 20.10 6.95
CA ASN A 4 7.61 19.08 5.94
C ASN A 4 8.76 18.06 6.01
N ILE A 5 8.43 16.80 6.27
CA ILE A 5 9.39 15.69 6.33
C ILE A 5 8.98 14.67 5.26
N LYS A 6 9.86 14.45 4.28
CA LYS A 6 9.65 13.42 3.24
C LYS A 6 10.39 12.15 3.64
N VAL A 7 9.67 11.03 3.70
CA VAL A 7 10.20 9.72 4.07
C VAL A 7 9.75 8.72 3.00
N SER A 8 10.69 7.92 2.48
CA SER A 8 10.36 6.74 1.67
C SER A 8 10.43 5.51 2.58
N VAL A 9 9.36 4.71 2.60
CA VAL A 9 9.23 3.56 3.48
C VAL A 9 8.94 2.33 2.62
N GLY A 10 9.82 1.33 2.70
CA GLY A 10 9.62 0.03 2.07
C GLY A 10 8.99 -0.95 3.06
N PHE A 11 7.89 -1.57 2.65
CA PHE A 11 7.23 -2.62 3.43
C PHE A 11 7.43 -3.96 2.74
N ARG A 12 7.65 -5.01 3.54
CA ARG A 12 7.60 -6.38 3.09
C ARG A 12 6.46 -7.08 3.83
N VAL A 13 5.45 -7.48 3.10
CA VAL A 13 4.28 -8.20 3.62
C VAL A 13 4.31 -9.62 3.08
N SER A 14 3.81 -10.57 3.88
CA SER A 14 3.55 -11.93 3.40
C SER A 14 2.45 -11.90 2.35
N GLU A 15 2.61 -12.72 1.32
CA GLU A 15 1.69 -12.85 0.19
C GLU A 15 0.24 -13.08 0.65
N SER A 16 0.03 -14.05 1.56
CA SER A 16 -1.30 -14.35 2.11
C SER A 16 -1.94 -13.14 2.80
N SER A 17 -1.14 -12.34 3.51
CA SER A 17 -1.64 -11.15 4.20
C SER A 17 -1.94 -10.00 3.23
N LEU A 18 -1.25 -9.95 2.09
CA LEU A 18 -1.53 -8.98 1.04
C LEU A 18 -2.82 -9.36 0.29
N GLU A 19 -3.01 -10.63 -0.02
CA GLU A 19 -4.24 -11.14 -0.63
C GLU A 19 -5.45 -10.90 0.26
N ASP A 20 -5.38 -11.29 1.54
CA ASP A 20 -6.45 -11.07 2.50
C ASP A 20 -6.81 -9.57 2.60
N ALA A 21 -5.79 -8.70 2.67
CA ALA A 21 -5.99 -7.27 2.78
C ALA A 21 -6.54 -6.63 1.50
N LEU A 22 -6.13 -7.08 0.31
CA LEU A 22 -6.67 -6.53 -0.93
C LEU A 22 -8.08 -7.08 -1.23
N ALA A 23 -8.37 -8.32 -0.84
CA ALA A 23 -9.68 -8.94 -1.01
C ALA A 23 -10.74 -8.36 -0.07
N GLU A 24 -10.35 -7.91 1.14
CA GLU A 24 -11.27 -7.32 2.12
C GLU A 24 -11.83 -5.96 1.69
N TYR A 25 -11.10 -5.23 0.82
CA TYR A 25 -11.45 -3.88 0.41
C TYR A 25 -11.75 -3.74 -1.09
N ASP A 26 -12.13 -4.85 -1.75
CA ASP A 26 -12.63 -4.98 -3.15
C ASP A 26 -12.50 -3.66 -3.95
N GLU A 27 -11.38 -3.50 -4.69
CA GLU A 27 -10.88 -2.31 -5.42
C GLU A 27 -9.76 -1.46 -4.77
N LEU A 28 -9.23 -1.82 -3.59
CA LEU A 28 -8.13 -1.05 -2.98
C LEU A 28 -6.76 -1.34 -3.66
N THR A 29 -6.04 -0.30 -4.09
CA THR A 29 -4.63 -0.43 -4.51
C THR A 29 -3.69 -0.54 -3.30
N VAL A 30 -2.49 -1.10 -3.48
CA VAL A 30 -1.46 -1.14 -2.41
C VAL A 30 -1.13 0.28 -1.93
N GLU A 31 -1.12 1.26 -2.82
CA GLU A 31 -0.98 2.68 -2.46
C GLU A 31 -2.09 3.17 -1.52
N GLY A 32 -3.35 2.77 -1.78
CA GLY A 32 -4.50 3.08 -0.93
C GLY A 32 -4.40 2.42 0.45
N LEU A 33 -3.99 1.15 0.50
CA LEU A 33 -3.77 0.42 1.75
C LEU A 33 -2.73 1.12 2.62
N LEU A 34 -1.58 1.46 2.04
CA LEU A 34 -0.49 2.12 2.75
C LEU A 34 -0.88 3.51 3.24
N ARG A 35 -1.67 4.25 2.45
CA ARG A 35 -2.21 5.54 2.85
C ARG A 35 -3.10 5.42 4.08
N GLU A 36 -4.03 4.47 4.09
CA GLU A 36 -4.94 4.23 5.22
C GLU A 36 -4.20 3.81 6.50
N ILE A 37 -3.17 2.97 6.37
CA ILE A 37 -2.34 2.55 7.51
C ILE A 37 -1.59 3.75 8.10
N ILE A 38 -0.95 4.56 7.25
CA ILE A 38 -0.16 5.72 7.69
C ILE A 38 -1.08 6.80 8.30
N ASP A 39 -2.24 7.05 7.69
CA ASP A 39 -3.24 7.97 8.21
C ASP A 39 -3.69 7.55 9.62
N LYS A 40 -4.11 6.29 9.80
CA LYS A 40 -4.56 5.79 11.10
C LYS A 40 -3.45 5.76 12.16
N ALA A 41 -2.20 5.49 11.77
CA ALA A 41 -1.09 5.34 12.71
C ALA A 41 -0.47 6.68 13.15
N ILE A 42 -0.45 7.69 12.27
CA ILE A 42 0.28 8.95 12.49
C ILE A 42 -0.64 10.18 12.45
N ALA A 43 -1.91 10.02 12.05
CA ALA A 43 -2.88 11.10 11.85
C ALA A 43 -2.33 12.20 10.91
N CYS A 44 -1.85 11.77 9.74
CA CYS A 44 -1.24 12.65 8.76
C CYS A 44 -2.28 13.11 7.71
N ASP A 45 -2.51 14.41 7.62
CA ASP A 45 -3.28 14.99 6.51
C ASP A 45 -2.46 14.98 5.20
N GLU A 46 -3.13 14.79 4.05
CA GLU A 46 -2.57 14.87 2.69
C GLU A 46 -1.42 13.89 2.36
N ILE A 47 -1.58 12.61 2.72
CA ILE A 47 -0.62 11.55 2.38
C ILE A 47 -0.64 11.25 0.86
N SER A 48 0.53 11.30 0.23
CA SER A 48 0.79 10.81 -1.12
C SER A 48 1.65 9.55 -1.06
N THR A 49 1.09 8.42 -1.49
CA THR A 49 1.76 7.13 -1.62
C THR A 49 2.00 6.82 -3.10
N LYS A 50 3.13 6.18 -3.40
CA LYS A 50 3.45 5.69 -4.74
C LYS A 50 4.15 4.34 -4.63
N VAL A 51 3.71 3.34 -5.39
CA VAL A 51 4.43 2.07 -5.55
C VAL A 51 5.56 2.29 -6.56
N GLU A 52 6.81 2.10 -6.11
CA GLU A 52 7.98 2.21 -6.98
C GLU A 52 8.40 0.84 -7.56
N GLU A 53 8.12 -0.27 -6.86
CA GLU A 53 8.42 -1.64 -7.29
C GLU A 53 7.40 -2.64 -6.71
N GLY A 54 6.99 -3.65 -7.50
CA GLY A 54 6.04 -4.71 -7.10
C GLY A 54 4.60 -4.53 -7.64
N PRO A 55 3.70 -5.51 -7.42
CA PRO A 55 2.31 -5.44 -7.87
C PRO A 55 1.49 -4.45 -7.02
N ASN A 56 0.65 -3.66 -7.67
CA ASN A 56 -0.20 -2.65 -7.04
C ASN A 56 -1.68 -3.09 -6.93
N THR A 57 -2.08 -4.15 -7.64
CA THR A 57 -3.43 -4.73 -7.57
C THR A 57 -3.41 -6.26 -7.44
N LEU A 58 -4.57 -6.85 -7.12
CA LEU A 58 -4.74 -8.31 -7.06
C LEU A 58 -4.46 -8.97 -8.40
N GLU A 59 -4.92 -8.38 -9.50
CA GLU A 59 -4.74 -8.92 -10.84
C GLU A 59 -3.26 -8.96 -11.25
N GLU A 60 -2.49 -7.93 -10.86
CA GLU A 60 -1.04 -7.90 -11.09
C GLU A 60 -0.30 -8.95 -10.26
N LEU A 61 -0.76 -9.20 -9.02
CA LEU A 61 -0.24 -10.26 -8.16
C LEU A 61 -0.53 -11.65 -8.75
N ASP A 62 -1.75 -11.89 -9.22
CA ASP A 62 -2.15 -13.16 -9.86
C ASP A 62 -1.39 -13.44 -11.16
N ALA A 63 -1.09 -12.41 -11.95
CA ALA A 63 -0.28 -12.52 -13.16
C ALA A 63 1.16 -12.97 -12.87
N LEU A 64 1.75 -12.52 -11.76
CA LEU A 64 3.09 -12.93 -11.31
C LEU A 64 3.11 -14.40 -10.85
N LYS A 65 2.03 -14.90 -10.25
CA LYS A 65 1.90 -16.31 -9.82
C LYS A 65 1.75 -17.29 -10.97
N SER A 66 1.23 -16.82 -12.10
CA SER A 66 0.93 -17.64 -13.28
C SER A 66 2.13 -17.78 -14.24
N SER A 67 3.30 -17.21 -13.90
CA SER A 67 4.55 -17.22 -14.70
C SER A 67 5.64 -18.13 -14.13
#